data_AF-A0A3B8PHL2-F1
#
_entry.id   AF-A0A3B8PHL2-F1
#
_cell.length_a   1.000
_cell.length_b   1.000
_cell.length_c   1.000
_cell.angle_alpha   90.00
_cell.angle_beta   90.00
_cell.angle_gamma   90.00
#
_symmetry.space_group_name_H-M   'P 1'
#
loop_
_entity.id
_entity.type
_entity.pdbx_description
1 polymer ?
#
loop_
_entity_poly.entity_id
_entity_poly.type
_entity_poly.pdbx_seq_one_letter_code
_entity_poly.pdbx_strand_id
1 'polypeptide(L)'
;MTSIFPLGFVSAILPEATLETVLRTAAELGYDCVELMCWPPGDADRRYAGVTHIDVDAIDTPSDLQRRLSDSGVTVSGLGFYPNPLSPDPAVASMSIEHIRRVITGCASLDIGVMNSFIGRDPTRSIDDNWSRCLDTWGPLVEWAES
;
A
#
# COMPACT_ATOMS: atom_id res chain seq x y z
N MET A 1 -15.07 22.17 -10.97
CA MET A 1 -13.72 22.44 -11.50
C MET A 1 -12.84 21.34 -10.97
N THR A 2 -12.36 20.43 -11.81
CA THR A 2 -11.36 19.44 -11.40
C THR A 2 -10.05 20.18 -11.11
N SER A 3 -9.50 20.02 -9.91
CA SER A 3 -8.21 20.59 -9.54
C SER A 3 -7.12 20.07 -10.49
N ILE A 4 -6.14 20.91 -10.82
CA ILE A 4 -4.97 20.53 -11.65
C ILE A 4 -4.11 19.48 -10.92
N PHE A 5 -4.22 19.42 -9.58
CA PHE A 5 -3.57 18.42 -8.75
C PHE A 5 -4.59 17.80 -7.77
N PRO A 6 -4.79 16.48 -7.80
CA PRO A 6 -5.72 15.83 -6.89
C PRO A 6 -5.21 15.96 -5.45
N LEU A 7 -6.07 16.41 -4.54
CA LEU A 7 -5.79 16.43 -3.10
C LEU A 7 -6.34 15.16 -2.47
N GLY A 8 -5.50 14.45 -1.72
CA GLY A 8 -5.89 13.22 -1.05
C GLY A 8 -5.23 13.02 0.30
N PHE A 9 -5.52 11.88 0.92
CA PHE A 9 -4.92 11.46 2.17
C PHE A 9 -4.61 9.96 2.17
N VAL A 10 -3.74 9.56 3.09
CA VAL A 10 -3.39 8.16 3.36
C VAL A 10 -4.40 7.60 4.36
N SER A 11 -5.09 6.52 4.00
CA SER A 11 -6.23 6.00 4.78
C SER A 11 -5.86 5.53 6.19
N ALA A 12 -4.56 5.32 6.45
CA ALA A 12 -3.98 5.05 7.77
C ALA A 12 -4.52 5.94 8.90
N ILE A 13 -4.88 7.19 8.61
CA ILE A 13 -5.41 8.13 9.60
C ILE A 13 -6.82 7.76 10.11
N LEU A 14 -7.51 6.81 9.45
CA LEU A 14 -8.82 6.28 9.80
C LEU A 14 -8.73 4.77 10.12
N PRO A 15 -7.99 4.35 11.16
CA PRO A 15 -7.62 2.94 11.39
C PRO A 15 -8.83 2.02 11.62
N GLU A 16 -9.88 2.53 12.28
CA GLU A 16 -11.09 1.76 12.63
C GLU A 16 -12.19 1.85 11.56
N ALA A 17 -11.97 2.62 10.49
CA ALA A 17 -12.96 2.83 9.46
C ALA A 17 -13.00 1.64 8.48
N THR A 18 -14.18 1.25 8.03
CA THR A 18 -14.33 0.37 6.87
C THR A 18 -13.90 1.09 5.59
N LEU A 19 -13.64 0.35 4.51
CA LEU A 19 -13.35 0.92 3.19
C LEU A 19 -14.42 1.94 2.76
N GLU A 20 -15.71 1.60 2.93
CA GLU A 20 -16.83 2.50 2.59
C GLU A 20 -16.79 3.78 3.41
N THR A 21 -16.45 3.66 4.69
CA THR A 21 -16.37 4.82 5.58
C THR A 21 -15.22 5.73 5.18
N VAL A 22 -14.07 5.19 4.78
CA VAL A 22 -12.94 5.96 4.23
C VAL A 22 -13.36 6.71 2.97
N LEU A 23 -13.94 6.00 1.99
CA LEU A 23 -14.34 6.58 0.71
C LEU A 23 -15.42 7.65 0.87
N ARG A 24 -16.43 7.39 1.72
CA ARG A 24 -17.45 8.39 2.06
C ARG A 24 -16.83 9.61 2.74
N THR A 25 -15.91 9.42 3.67
CA THR A 25 -15.23 10.52 4.36
C THR A 25 -14.47 11.40 3.37
N ALA A 26 -13.77 10.78 2.40
CA ALA A 26 -13.08 11.51 1.35
C ALA A 26 -14.05 12.34 0.50
N ALA A 27 -15.16 11.74 0.05
CA ALA A 27 -16.17 12.42 -0.75
C ALA A 27 -16.85 13.57 0.00
N GLU A 28 -17.26 13.35 1.25
CA GLU A 28 -17.95 14.35 2.09
C GLU A 28 -17.05 15.55 2.43
N LEU A 29 -15.75 15.32 2.61
CA LEU A 29 -14.77 16.37 2.90
C LEU A 29 -14.19 17.03 1.65
N GLY A 30 -14.54 16.55 0.44
CA GLY A 30 -14.10 17.12 -0.83
C GLY A 30 -12.66 16.76 -1.22
N TYR A 31 -12.15 15.60 -0.78
CA TYR A 31 -10.90 15.04 -1.29
C TYR A 31 -11.11 14.35 -2.64
N ASP A 32 -10.15 14.51 -3.55
CA ASP A 32 -10.17 13.93 -4.89
C ASP A 32 -9.74 12.46 -4.89
N CYS A 33 -8.82 12.08 -3.98
CA CYS A 33 -8.25 10.75 -3.95
C CYS A 33 -7.88 10.23 -2.55
N VAL A 34 -7.66 8.92 -2.46
CA VAL A 34 -7.20 8.23 -1.25
C VAL A 34 -6.13 7.19 -1.61
N GLU A 35 -5.06 7.14 -0.82
CA GLU A 35 -4.15 5.99 -0.79
C GLU A 35 -4.64 4.99 0.24
N LEU A 36 -4.95 3.76 -0.19
CA LEU A 36 -5.59 2.75 0.66
C LEU A 36 -4.56 1.80 1.27
N MET A 37 -4.58 1.68 2.60
CA MET A 37 -3.66 0.80 3.33
C MET A 37 -4.01 -0.67 3.16
N CYS A 38 -2.96 -1.46 2.94
CA CYS A 38 -3.03 -2.90 2.65
C CYS A 38 -2.08 -3.68 3.57
N TRP A 39 -2.03 -3.38 4.87
CA TRP A 39 -1.27 -4.22 5.80
C TRP A 39 -1.87 -5.63 5.87
N PRO A 40 -1.06 -6.67 6.17
CA PRO A 40 -1.63 -7.96 6.54
C PRO A 40 -2.58 -7.80 7.73
N PRO A 41 -3.79 -8.41 7.72
CA PRO A 41 -4.70 -8.33 8.86
C PRO A 41 -4.06 -8.90 10.13
N GLY A 42 -4.13 -8.14 11.23
CA GLY A 42 -3.63 -8.58 12.54
C GLY A 42 -3.23 -7.42 13.45
N ASP A 43 -2.98 -7.74 14.72
CA ASP A 43 -2.46 -6.76 15.68
C ASP A 43 -1.06 -6.32 15.30
N ALA A 44 -0.80 -5.01 15.38
CA ALA A 44 0.51 -4.44 15.11
C ALA A 44 1.02 -3.62 16.28
N ASP A 45 2.31 -3.77 16.57
CA ASP A 45 2.98 -3.09 17.70
C ASP A 45 3.26 -1.60 17.45
N ARG A 46 2.89 -1.05 16.28
CA ARG A 46 3.22 0.33 15.87
C ARG A 46 1.99 1.11 15.44
N ARG A 47 1.94 2.39 15.80
CA ARG A 47 0.90 3.34 15.37
C ARG A 47 0.78 3.34 13.84
N TYR A 48 -0.41 3.01 13.32
CA TYR A 48 -0.76 2.87 11.89
C TYR A 48 -0.24 1.62 11.17
N ALA A 49 0.65 0.83 11.77
CA ALA A 49 0.89 -0.51 11.26
C ALA A 49 -0.37 -1.36 11.54
N GLY A 50 -0.69 -2.31 10.65
CA GLY A 50 -1.88 -3.16 10.78
C GLY A 50 -3.19 -2.53 10.30
N VAL A 51 -3.17 -1.30 9.77
CA VAL A 51 -4.37 -0.71 9.15
C VAL A 51 -4.59 -1.34 7.79
N THR A 52 -5.75 -1.96 7.61
CA THR A 52 -6.11 -2.66 6.36
C THR A 52 -7.49 -2.20 5.91
N HIS A 53 -7.54 -1.45 4.82
CA HIS A 53 -8.79 -1.08 4.15
C HIS A 53 -9.06 -1.92 2.91
N ILE A 54 -8.00 -2.46 2.31
CA ILE A 54 -8.07 -3.53 1.32
C ILE A 54 -7.16 -4.65 1.78
N ASP A 55 -7.74 -5.81 2.07
CA ASP A 55 -6.98 -7.05 2.26
C ASP A 55 -6.73 -7.68 0.89
N VAL A 56 -5.49 -7.55 0.41
CA VAL A 56 -5.09 -8.03 -0.92
C VAL A 56 -5.05 -9.55 -1.03
N ASP A 57 -5.01 -10.27 0.10
CA ASP A 57 -5.03 -11.73 0.13
C ASP A 57 -6.46 -12.30 0.06
N ALA A 58 -7.48 -11.46 0.27
CA ALA A 58 -8.89 -11.83 0.33
C ALA A 58 -9.75 -11.16 -0.76
N ILE A 59 -9.15 -10.80 -1.90
CA ILE A 59 -9.90 -10.23 -3.04
C ILE A 59 -10.54 -11.38 -3.84
N ASP A 60 -11.76 -11.77 -3.46
CA ASP A 60 -12.52 -12.83 -4.14
C ASP A 60 -13.11 -12.38 -5.49
N THR A 61 -13.71 -11.18 -5.53
CA THR A 61 -14.35 -10.61 -6.72
C THR A 61 -13.79 -9.22 -7.06
N PRO A 62 -12.65 -9.15 -7.78
CA PRO A 62 -12.00 -7.88 -8.12
C PRO A 62 -12.94 -6.87 -8.78
N SER A 63 -13.83 -7.33 -9.67
CA SER A 63 -14.80 -6.48 -10.38
C SER A 63 -15.84 -5.82 -9.46
N ASP A 64 -16.24 -6.49 -8.37
CA ASP A 64 -17.13 -5.90 -7.37
C ASP A 64 -16.42 -4.83 -6.55
N LEU A 65 -15.16 -5.08 -6.18
CA LEU A 65 -14.34 -4.11 -5.46
C LEU A 65 -14.06 -2.89 -6.35
N GLN A 66 -13.65 -3.10 -7.60
CA GLN A 66 -13.47 -2.03 -8.60
C GLN A 66 -14.72 -1.17 -8.75
N ARG A 67 -15.91 -1.80 -8.86
CA ARG A 67 -17.19 -1.06 -8.93
C ARG A 67 -17.43 -0.23 -7.67
N ARG A 68 -17.19 -0.78 -6.47
CA ARG A 68 -17.33 -0.05 -5.21
C ARG A 68 -16.39 1.15 -5.13
N LEU A 69 -15.16 1.01 -5.62
CA LEU A 69 -14.19 2.10 -5.70
C LEU A 69 -14.67 3.17 -6.69
N SER A 70 -15.13 2.79 -7.89
CA SER A 70 -15.60 3.74 -8.90
C SER A 70 -16.87 4.49 -8.47
N ASP A 71 -17.80 3.81 -7.81
CA ASP A 71 -19.08 4.38 -7.38
C ASP A 71 -18.93 5.43 -6.26
N SER A 72 -17.77 5.47 -5.59
CA SER A 72 -17.50 6.42 -4.51
C SER A 72 -17.29 7.86 -5.00
N GLY A 73 -16.96 8.05 -6.29
CA GLY A 73 -16.55 9.34 -6.84
C GLY A 73 -15.16 9.80 -6.35
N VAL A 74 -14.42 8.96 -5.63
CA VAL A 74 -13.07 9.21 -5.11
C VAL A 74 -12.08 8.30 -5.82
N THR A 75 -10.99 8.85 -6.33
CA THR A 75 -9.96 8.06 -7.02
C THR A 75 -9.07 7.34 -6.02
N VAL A 76 -8.72 6.08 -6.27
CA VAL A 76 -7.64 5.44 -5.50
C VAL A 76 -6.29 5.83 -6.11
N SER A 77 -5.49 6.59 -5.36
CA SER A 77 -4.18 7.07 -5.84
C SER A 77 -3.08 6.02 -5.77
N GLY A 78 -3.31 4.93 -5.02
CA GLY A 78 -2.41 3.80 -4.90
C GLY A 78 -2.77 2.92 -3.71
N LEU A 79 -2.16 1.73 -3.67
CA LEU A 79 -2.21 0.85 -2.50
C LEU A 79 -0.93 1.02 -1.67
N GLY A 80 -1.08 1.27 -0.38
CA GLY A 80 0.04 1.55 0.52
C GLY A 80 0.36 0.41 1.46
N PHE A 81 1.64 0.07 1.54
CA PHE A 81 2.19 -0.82 2.55
C PHE A 81 3.63 -0.39 2.85
N TYR A 82 3.89 0.00 4.11
CA TYR A 82 5.12 0.71 4.50
C TYR A 82 5.96 -0.06 5.52
N PRO A 83 6.51 -1.24 5.15
CA PRO A 83 7.35 -2.04 6.03
C PRO A 83 8.83 -1.60 5.95
N ASN A 84 9.74 -2.45 6.44
CA ASN A 84 11.16 -2.33 6.19
C ASN A 84 11.68 -3.61 5.48
N PRO A 85 11.71 -3.66 4.14
CA PRO A 85 12.18 -4.83 3.40
C PRO A 85 13.69 -5.07 3.51
N LEU A 86 14.43 -4.11 4.08
CA LEU A 86 15.86 -4.23 4.38
C LEU A 86 16.14 -4.37 5.88
N SER A 87 15.14 -4.81 6.66
CA SER A 87 15.30 -5.06 8.10
C SER A 87 16.56 -5.87 8.42
N PRO A 88 17.26 -5.60 9.53
CA PRO A 88 18.31 -6.49 10.03
C PRO A 88 17.75 -7.85 10.47
N ASP A 89 16.45 -7.92 10.81
CA ASP A 89 15.74 -9.16 11.05
C ASP A 89 15.33 -9.79 9.70
N PRO A 90 15.88 -10.96 9.33
CA PRO A 90 15.58 -11.61 8.06
C PRO A 90 14.11 -12.01 7.93
N ALA A 91 13.43 -12.40 9.02
CA ALA A 91 12.03 -12.80 8.96
C ALA A 91 11.13 -11.60 8.62
N VAL A 92 11.40 -10.45 9.25
CA VAL A 92 10.72 -9.19 8.94
C VAL A 92 10.98 -8.77 7.50
N ALA A 93 12.24 -8.84 7.04
CA ALA A 93 12.60 -8.49 5.66
C ALA A 93 11.87 -9.38 4.64
N SER A 94 11.91 -10.71 4.81
CA SER A 94 11.25 -11.66 3.92
C SER A 94 9.73 -11.48 3.87
N MET A 95 9.07 -11.36 5.02
CA MET A 95 7.62 -11.09 5.08
C MET A 95 7.26 -9.79 4.37
N SER A 96 8.07 -8.74 4.57
CA SER A 96 7.87 -7.44 3.92
C SER A 96 7.97 -7.55 2.40
N ILE A 97 8.99 -8.22 1.89
CA ILE A 97 9.20 -8.42 0.45
C ILE A 97 8.06 -9.25 -0.15
N GLU A 98 7.66 -10.33 0.53
CA GLU A 98 6.57 -11.18 0.08
C GLU A 98 5.26 -10.39 -0.01
N HIS A 99 4.91 -9.66 1.06
CA HIS A 99 3.67 -8.88 1.08
C HIS A 99 3.69 -7.71 0.09
N ILE A 100 4.83 -7.06 -0.15
CA ILE A 100 4.98 -6.07 -1.23
C ILE A 100 4.59 -6.70 -2.58
N ARG A 101 5.07 -7.91 -2.89
CA ARG A 101 4.68 -8.60 -4.14
C ARG A 101 3.18 -8.86 -4.20
N ARG A 102 2.55 -9.23 -3.09
CA ARG A 102 1.09 -9.42 -3.02
C ARG A 102 0.32 -8.13 -3.24
N VAL A 103 0.77 -7.01 -2.65
CA VAL A 103 0.16 -5.69 -2.89
C VAL A 103 0.32 -5.26 -4.35
N ILE A 104 1.46 -5.51 -4.99
CA ILE A 104 1.65 -5.28 -6.43
C ILE A 104 0.66 -6.11 -7.25
N THR A 105 0.48 -7.40 -6.93
CA THR A 105 -0.53 -8.25 -7.59
C THR A 105 -1.96 -7.73 -7.36
N GLY A 106 -2.26 -7.25 -6.16
CA GLY A 106 -3.54 -6.62 -5.82
C GLY A 106 -3.79 -5.33 -6.59
N CYS A 107 -2.75 -4.51 -6.78
CA CYS A 107 -2.80 -3.34 -7.66
C CYS A 107 -3.21 -3.74 -9.08
N ALA A 108 -2.54 -4.74 -9.66
CA ALA A 108 -2.85 -5.23 -11.01
C ALA A 108 -4.28 -5.79 -11.11
N SER A 109 -4.75 -6.55 -10.11
CA SER A 109 -6.10 -7.12 -10.13
C SER A 109 -7.22 -6.07 -10.02
N LEU A 110 -6.91 -4.92 -9.42
CA LEU A 110 -7.82 -3.80 -9.24
C LEU A 110 -7.67 -2.70 -10.29
N ASP A 111 -6.78 -2.86 -11.28
CA ASP A 111 -6.45 -1.83 -12.28
C ASP A 111 -5.94 -0.52 -11.63
N ILE A 112 -5.13 -0.65 -10.58
CA ILE A 112 -4.48 0.45 -9.86
C ILE A 112 -2.99 0.41 -10.22
N GLY A 113 -2.50 1.43 -10.93
CA GLY A 113 -1.13 1.44 -11.45
C GLY A 113 -0.03 1.79 -10.44
N VAL A 114 -0.34 1.97 -9.15
CA VAL A 114 0.60 2.51 -8.15
C VAL A 114 0.53 1.74 -6.83
N MET A 115 1.69 1.26 -6.38
CA MET A 115 1.93 0.77 -5.01
C MET A 115 2.94 1.69 -4.33
N ASN A 116 2.66 2.11 -3.09
CA ASN A 116 3.53 2.99 -2.31
C ASN A 116 4.15 2.25 -1.12
N SER A 117 5.44 2.50 -0.88
CA SER A 117 6.20 1.85 0.19
C SER A 117 7.45 2.62 0.61
N PHE A 118 8.21 2.05 1.55
CA PHE A 118 9.55 2.51 1.91
C PHE A 118 10.61 1.57 1.35
N ILE A 119 11.67 2.14 0.77
CA ILE A 119 12.87 1.39 0.37
C ILE A 119 13.46 0.56 1.54
N GLY A 120 13.34 1.08 2.77
CA GLY A 120 13.86 0.46 3.97
C GLY A 120 15.37 0.68 4.18
N ARG A 121 15.89 0.20 5.30
CA ARG A 121 17.34 0.10 5.59
C ARG A 121 17.63 -0.82 6.78
N ASP A 122 18.85 -1.33 6.83
CA ASP A 122 19.48 -1.87 8.02
C ASP A 122 20.32 -0.77 8.69
N PRO A 123 19.89 -0.23 9.85
CA PRO A 123 20.58 0.87 10.51
C PRO A 123 21.94 0.47 11.10
N THR A 124 22.26 -0.83 11.18
CA THR A 124 23.56 -1.33 11.68
C THR A 124 24.66 -1.32 10.60
N ARG A 125 24.29 -1.05 9.35
CA ARG A 125 25.17 -1.07 8.17
C ARG A 125 25.42 0.33 7.62
N SER A 126 26.50 0.45 6.84
CA SER A 126 26.77 1.67 6.06
C SER A 126 25.72 1.88 4.96
N ILE A 127 25.69 3.06 4.36
CA ILE A 127 24.82 3.35 3.20
C ILE A 127 25.23 2.46 2.02
N ASP A 128 26.52 2.30 1.76
CA ASP A 128 27.04 1.48 0.65
C ASP A 128 26.67 0.00 0.80
N ASP A 129 26.76 -0.53 2.03
CA ASP A 129 26.35 -1.91 2.32
C ASP A 129 24.82 -2.10 2.18
N ASN A 130 24.03 -1.07 2.51
CA ASN A 130 22.59 -1.08 2.28
C ASN A 130 22.26 -0.99 0.79
N TRP A 131 23.05 -0.26 0.00
CA TRP A 131 22.80 -0.06 -1.42
C TRP A 131 22.85 -1.39 -2.19
N SER A 132 23.85 -2.24 -1.93
CA SER A 132 23.93 -3.56 -2.58
C SER A 132 22.70 -4.43 -2.25
N ARG A 133 22.30 -4.48 -0.97
CA ARG A 133 21.08 -5.18 -0.55
C ARG A 133 19.81 -4.58 -1.15
N CYS A 134 19.76 -3.26 -1.28
CA CYS A 134 18.65 -2.55 -1.90
C CYS A 134 18.47 -3.01 -3.35
N LEU A 135 19.55 -3.13 -4.12
CA LEU A 135 19.49 -3.63 -5.50
C LEU A 135 19.02 -5.09 -5.56
N ASP A 136 19.58 -5.96 -4.71
CA ASP A 136 19.20 -7.38 -4.65
C ASP A 136 17.73 -7.58 -4.27
N THR A 137 17.18 -6.72 -3.40
CA THR A 137 15.78 -6.79 -2.96
C THR A 137 14.83 -6.11 -3.96
N TRP A 138 15.13 -4.88 -4.38
CA TRP A 138 14.20 -4.06 -5.16
C TRP A 138 14.27 -4.32 -6.66
N GLY A 139 15.41 -4.77 -7.21
CA GLY A 139 15.50 -5.15 -8.63
C GLY A 139 14.42 -6.17 -9.01
N PRO A 140 14.34 -7.33 -8.33
CA PRO A 140 13.29 -8.32 -8.58
C PRO A 140 11.86 -7.87 -8.25
N LEU A 141 11.68 -6.85 -7.39
CA LEU A 141 10.36 -6.28 -7.09
C LEU A 141 9.90 -5.33 -8.18
N VAL A 142 10.81 -4.52 -8.73
CA VAL A 142 10.51 -3.64 -9.88
C VAL A 142 10.22 -4.47 -11.11
N GLU A 143 11.03 -5.50 -11.40
CA GLU A 143 10.76 -6.44 -12.51
C GLU A 143 9.38 -7.11 -12.36
N TRP A 144 8.97 -7.45 -11.12
CA TRP A 144 7.65 -8.00 -10.84
C TRP A 144 6.50 -6.97 -11.03
N ALA A 145 6.76 -5.69 -10.78
CA ALA A 145 5.77 -4.63 -10.97
C ALA A 145 5.57 -4.28 -12.46
N GLU A 146 6.55 -4.58 -13.31
CA GLU A 146 6.50 -4.32 -14.75
C GLU A 146 5.88 -5.46 -15.57
N SER A 147 5.67 -6.64 -14.97
CA SER A 147 5.15 -7.86 -15.62
C SER A 147 3.64 -7.99 -15.56
#